data_AF-A0A1F5TNM5-F1
#
_entry.id   AF-A0A1F5TNM5-F1
#
_cell.length_a   1.000
_cell.length_b   1.000
_cell.length_c   1.000
_cell.angle_alpha   90.00
_cell.angle_beta   90.00
_cell.angle_gamma   90.00
#
_symmetry.space_group_name_H-M   'P 1'
#
loop_
_entity.id
_entity.type
_entity.pdbx_description
1 polymer ?
#
loop_
_entity_poly.entity_id
_entity_poly.type
_entity_poly.pdbx_seq_one_letter_code
_entity_poly.pdbx_strand_id
1 'polypeptide(L)'
;MIDKNSLEKIKKVIKDGRAKEEIYVALINHGWKVNDINEYFVEIDHEKQEEHRKENLQKRTVSIIAIIGAILIGAGIFSFVASNWQHMPKLLKILILLITMLFAYTGGWFLKEKYNFKKLGEALLLLGLITYGASIFLTAQMFNVRANWPDGFILWMFGSIALTLATDIFLFNYLTVILGVIAFIGHPIVIFDRFSSHDPFLLTSSFLLLVSTITLFLIAFFIRKKVKISEEEYY
;
A
#
# COMPACT_ATOMS: atom_id res chain seq x y z
N MET A 1 26.64 -0.80 50.29
CA MET A 1 25.79 0.29 49.76
C MET A 1 26.72 1.27 49.05
N ILE A 2 26.70 1.26 47.72
CA ILE A 2 27.60 2.09 46.91
C ILE A 2 27.12 3.54 46.97
N ASP A 3 28.01 4.46 47.34
CA ASP A 3 27.73 5.91 47.43
C ASP A 3 27.28 6.45 46.05
N LYS A 4 26.20 7.25 46.04
CA LYS A 4 25.67 7.98 44.87
C LYS A 4 26.74 8.78 44.11
N ASN A 5 27.73 9.31 44.83
CA ASN A 5 28.82 10.10 44.24
C ASN A 5 29.79 9.24 43.40
N SER A 6 29.96 7.98 43.79
CA SER A 6 30.72 7.01 43.02
C SER A 6 29.98 6.55 41.77
N LEU A 7 28.66 6.36 41.85
CA LEU A 7 27.81 6.05 40.69
C LEU A 7 27.88 7.14 39.60
N GLU A 8 27.95 8.42 39.98
CA GLU A 8 28.11 9.55 39.06
C GLU A 8 29.48 9.57 38.37
N LYS A 9 30.56 9.32 39.12
CA LYS A 9 31.91 9.21 38.55
C LYS A 9 32.00 8.09 37.51
N ILE A 10 31.36 6.97 37.77
CA ILE A 10 31.35 5.82 36.86
C ILE A 10 30.46 6.10 35.64
N LYS A 11 29.27 6.71 35.81
CA LYS A 11 28.44 7.19 34.68
C LYS A 11 29.22 8.13 33.77
N LYS A 12 30.10 8.98 34.33
CA LYS A 12 30.96 9.90 33.56
C LYS A 12 32.04 9.16 32.76
N VAL A 13 32.69 8.16 33.35
CA VAL A 13 33.73 7.34 32.68
C VAL A 13 33.15 6.44 31.58
N ILE A 14 31.91 5.97 31.73
CA ILE A 14 31.22 5.15 30.73
C ILE A 14 30.75 5.99 29.53
N LYS A 15 30.44 7.28 29.74
CA LYS A 15 29.96 8.20 28.70
C LYS A 15 31.04 8.52 27.63
N ASP A 16 32.31 8.27 27.92
CA ASP A 16 33.43 8.44 27.00
C ASP A 16 33.53 7.34 25.92
N GLY A 17 32.63 6.34 25.92
CA GLY A 17 32.58 5.31 24.87
C GLY A 17 33.69 4.25 24.94
N ARG A 18 34.37 4.12 26.09
CA ARG A 18 35.40 3.11 26.31
C ARG A 18 34.82 1.69 26.37
N ALA A 19 35.61 0.70 25.98
CA ALA A 19 35.20 -0.70 25.99
C ALA A 19 34.88 -1.19 27.42
N LYS A 20 33.94 -2.14 27.56
CA LYS A 20 33.49 -2.66 28.86
C LYS A 20 34.69 -3.19 29.66
N GLU A 21 35.64 -3.85 29.00
CA GLU A 21 36.86 -4.36 29.63
C GLU A 21 37.75 -3.24 30.19
N GLU A 22 37.91 -2.13 29.47
CA GLU A 22 38.71 -0.98 29.92
C GLU A 22 38.12 -0.31 31.16
N ILE A 23 36.78 -0.25 31.23
CA ILE A 23 36.05 0.29 32.38
C ILE A 23 36.22 -0.64 33.59
N TYR A 24 36.11 -1.96 33.38
CA TYR A 24 36.34 -2.96 34.44
C TYR A 24 37.75 -2.85 35.02
N VAL A 25 38.79 -2.79 34.18
CA VAL A 25 40.19 -2.68 34.60
C VAL A 25 40.44 -1.36 35.33
N ALA A 26 39.89 -0.25 34.84
CA ALA A 26 40.02 1.06 35.49
C ALA A 26 39.39 1.09 36.89
N LEU A 27 38.26 0.42 37.09
CA LEU A 27 37.56 0.36 38.38
C LEU A 27 38.31 -0.51 39.40
N ILE A 28 38.85 -1.66 38.96
CA ILE A 28 39.67 -2.52 39.81
C ILE A 28 40.95 -1.78 40.26
N ASN A 29 41.61 -1.05 39.36
CA ASN A 29 42.79 -0.23 39.69
C ASN A 29 42.50 0.89 40.72
N HIS A 30 41.24 1.31 40.85
CA HIS A 30 40.79 2.28 41.87
C HIS A 30 40.35 1.61 43.19
N GLY A 31 40.56 0.30 43.36
CA GLY A 31 40.28 -0.43 44.61
C GLY A 31 38.86 -0.97 44.75
N TRP A 32 38.08 -1.01 43.68
CA TRP A 32 36.71 -1.57 43.69
C TRP A 32 36.74 -3.10 43.64
N LYS A 33 35.84 -3.75 44.39
CA LYS A 33 35.71 -5.21 44.34
C LYS A 33 34.90 -5.62 43.11
N VAL A 34 35.28 -6.75 42.51
CA VAL A 34 34.64 -7.30 41.29
C VAL A 34 33.13 -7.52 41.47
N ASN A 35 32.69 -7.91 42.66
CA ASN A 35 31.27 -8.14 42.95
C ASN A 35 30.45 -6.84 42.89
N ASP A 36 30.97 -5.75 43.47
CA ASP A 36 30.32 -4.43 43.45
C ASP A 36 30.26 -3.87 42.02
N ILE A 37 31.27 -4.15 41.20
CA ILE A 37 31.31 -3.78 39.79
C ILE A 37 30.27 -4.57 39.00
N ASN A 38 30.16 -5.89 39.20
CA ASN A 38 29.18 -6.72 38.51
C ASN A 38 27.74 -6.30 38.85
N GLU A 39 27.44 -6.04 40.11
CA GLU A 39 26.12 -5.55 40.54
C GLU A 39 25.77 -4.22 39.87
N TYR A 40 26.74 -3.31 39.76
CA TYR A 40 26.58 -2.02 39.07
C TYR A 40 26.34 -2.17 37.55
N PHE A 41 27.07 -3.06 36.86
CA PHE A 41 26.84 -3.31 35.45
C PHE A 41 25.48 -3.96 35.17
N VAL A 42 25.02 -4.85 36.06
CA VAL A 42 23.67 -5.42 36.00
C VAL A 42 22.61 -4.32 36.17
N GLU A 43 22.79 -3.41 37.12
CA GLU A 43 21.87 -2.28 37.33
C GLU A 43 21.81 -1.33 36.13
N ILE A 44 22.96 -1.03 35.49
CA ILE A 44 23.02 -0.22 34.26
C ILE A 44 22.33 -0.92 33.09
N ASP A 45 22.58 -2.21 32.88
CA ASP A 45 21.97 -2.95 31.78
C ASP A 45 20.44 -3.00 31.96
N HIS A 46 19.95 -3.12 33.19
CA HIS A 46 18.53 -2.98 33.51
C HIS A 46 17.99 -1.55 33.28
N GLU A 47 18.70 -0.49 33.71
CA GLU A 47 18.32 0.91 33.48
C GLU A 47 18.20 1.21 31.97
N LYS A 48 19.19 0.77 31.17
CA LYS A 48 19.20 0.93 29.71
C LYS A 48 18.08 0.14 29.02
N GLN A 49 17.85 -1.11 29.41
CA GLN A 49 16.77 -1.92 28.84
C GLN A 49 15.40 -1.33 29.13
N GLU A 50 15.18 -0.81 30.34
CA GLU A 50 13.92 -0.20 30.74
C GLU A 50 13.70 1.15 30.03
N GLU A 51 14.76 1.95 29.82
CA GLU A 51 14.71 3.18 29.03
C GLU A 51 14.37 2.89 27.55
N HIS A 52 15.05 1.94 26.91
CA HIS A 52 14.71 1.52 25.54
C HIS A 52 13.30 0.93 25.42
N ARG A 53 12.83 0.17 26.43
CA ARG A 53 11.44 -0.32 26.46
C ARG A 53 10.46 0.85 26.52
N LYS A 54 10.67 1.82 27.42
CA LYS A 54 9.82 3.02 27.55
C LYS A 54 9.81 3.84 26.27
N GLU A 55 10.97 4.05 25.64
CA GLU A 55 11.09 4.75 24.35
C GLU A 55 10.32 4.02 23.23
N ASN A 56 10.46 2.70 23.14
CA ASN A 56 9.73 1.90 22.15
C ASN A 56 8.20 1.92 22.37
N LEU A 57 7.75 1.86 23.63
CA LEU A 57 6.35 1.99 23.98
C LEU A 57 5.82 3.38 23.61
N GLN A 58 6.56 4.45 23.91
CA GLN A 58 6.19 5.80 23.53
C GLN A 58 6.10 5.96 22.01
N LYS A 59 7.11 5.50 21.25
CA LYS A 59 7.09 5.50 19.77
C LYS A 59 5.88 4.74 19.23
N ARG A 60 5.57 3.57 19.79
CA ARG A 60 4.41 2.76 19.39
C ARG A 60 3.09 3.46 19.71
N THR A 61 2.95 4.05 20.89
CA THR A 61 1.75 4.80 21.29
C THR A 61 1.55 6.02 20.39
N VAL A 62 2.60 6.79 20.11
CA VAL A 62 2.54 7.94 19.19
C VAL A 62 2.13 7.48 17.78
N SER A 63 2.70 6.38 17.29
CA SER A 63 2.34 5.81 15.99
C SER A 63 0.87 5.38 15.94
N ILE A 64 0.36 4.70 16.98
CA ILE A 64 -1.04 4.30 17.07
C ILE A 64 -1.97 5.52 17.09
N ILE A 65 -1.65 6.54 17.90
CA ILE A 65 -2.45 7.78 17.95
C ILE A 65 -2.44 8.49 16.60
N ALA A 66 -1.29 8.55 15.92
CA ALA A 66 -1.17 9.14 14.60
C ALA A 66 -2.01 8.38 13.55
N ILE A 67 -1.99 7.04 13.59
CA ILE A 67 -2.81 6.20 12.68
C ILE A 67 -4.30 6.42 12.95
N ILE A 68 -4.73 6.40 14.22
CA ILE A 68 -6.14 6.65 14.59
C ILE A 68 -6.57 8.05 14.16
N GLY A 69 -5.74 9.06 14.41
CA GLY A 69 -5.98 10.44 13.97
C GLY A 69 -6.13 10.54 12.46
N ALA A 70 -5.24 9.91 11.69
CA ALA A 70 -5.33 9.88 10.24
C ALA A 70 -6.62 9.18 9.75
N ILE A 71 -7.02 8.07 10.37
CA ILE A 71 -8.27 7.37 10.06
C ILE A 71 -9.49 8.26 10.35
N LEU A 72 -9.51 8.93 11.50
CA LEU A 72 -10.63 9.81 11.89
C LEU A 72 -10.74 11.02 10.96
N ILE A 73 -9.61 11.63 10.58
CA ILE A 73 -9.58 12.72 9.60
C ILE A 73 -10.13 12.22 8.25
N GLY A 74 -9.66 11.06 7.78
CA GLY A 74 -10.15 10.44 6.55
C GLY A 74 -11.67 10.17 6.59
N ALA A 75 -12.15 9.61 7.70
CA ALA A 75 -13.58 9.37 7.92
C ALA A 75 -14.39 10.68 7.95
N GLY A 76 -13.87 11.74 8.56
CA GLY A 76 -14.47 13.06 8.57
C GLY A 76 -14.58 13.65 7.16
N ILE A 77 -13.52 13.57 6.35
CA ILE A 77 -13.54 14.00 4.95
C ILE A 77 -14.59 13.22 4.16
N PHE A 78 -14.63 11.89 4.29
CA PHE A 78 -15.62 11.06 3.62
C PHE A 78 -17.05 11.38 4.06
N SER A 79 -17.27 11.57 5.36
CA SER A 79 -18.58 11.93 5.90
C SER A 79 -19.05 13.30 5.37
N PHE A 80 -18.16 14.29 5.33
CA PHE A 80 -18.45 15.62 4.78
C PHE A 80 -18.83 15.56 3.30
N VAL A 81 -18.04 14.85 2.49
CA VAL A 81 -18.32 14.69 1.05
C VAL A 81 -19.64 13.93 0.85
N ALA A 82 -19.85 12.84 1.60
CA ALA A 82 -21.05 12.02 1.50
C ALA A 82 -22.32 12.79 1.90
N SER A 83 -22.27 13.56 2.99
CA SER A 83 -23.39 14.37 3.47
C SER A 83 -23.80 15.45 2.46
N ASN A 84 -22.82 16.07 1.79
CA ASN A 84 -23.09 17.09 0.79
C ASN A 84 -23.36 16.50 -0.61
N TRP A 85 -23.14 15.19 -0.82
CA TRP A 85 -23.15 14.56 -2.14
C TRP A 85 -24.45 14.78 -2.91
N GLN A 86 -25.61 14.71 -2.25
CA GLN A 86 -26.90 14.88 -2.93
C GLN A 86 -27.08 16.29 -3.50
N HIS A 87 -26.53 17.31 -2.86
CA HIS A 87 -26.67 18.71 -3.25
C HIS A 87 -25.60 19.15 -4.27
N MET A 88 -24.54 18.38 -4.48
CA MET A 88 -23.46 18.75 -5.40
C MET A 88 -23.89 18.62 -6.88
N PRO A 89 -23.53 19.59 -7.75
CA PRO A 89 -23.73 19.46 -9.18
C PRO A 89 -22.88 18.33 -9.74
N LYS A 90 -23.33 17.72 -10.86
CA LYS A 90 -22.65 16.56 -11.48
C LYS A 90 -21.18 16.83 -11.79
N LEU A 91 -20.86 18.04 -12.26
CA LEU A 91 -19.49 18.45 -12.59
C LEU A 91 -18.55 18.38 -11.37
N LEU A 92 -19.03 18.78 -10.19
CA LEU A 92 -18.22 18.74 -8.97
C LEU A 92 -17.96 17.30 -8.51
N LYS A 93 -18.96 16.42 -8.64
CA LYS A 93 -18.79 14.98 -8.36
C LYS A 93 -17.72 14.35 -9.25
N ILE A 94 -17.75 14.66 -10.55
CA ILE A 94 -16.74 14.19 -11.50
C ILE A 94 -15.34 14.72 -11.12
N LEU A 95 -15.23 16.00 -10.76
CA LEU A 95 -13.98 16.59 -10.29
C LEU A 95 -13.42 15.86 -9.07
N ILE A 96 -14.26 15.56 -8.06
CA ILE A 96 -13.84 14.81 -6.86
C ILE A 96 -13.31 13.43 -7.25
N LEU A 97 -14.03 12.71 -8.12
CA LEU A 97 -13.60 11.39 -8.60
C LEU A 97 -12.27 11.46 -9.35
N LEU A 98 -12.13 12.40 -10.28
CA LEU A 98 -10.91 12.59 -11.07
C LEU A 98 -9.72 13.00 -10.21
N ILE A 99 -9.89 13.96 -9.30
CA ILE A 99 -8.83 14.41 -8.41
C ILE A 99 -8.38 13.26 -7.51
N THR A 100 -9.31 12.52 -6.92
CA THR A 100 -8.99 11.37 -6.06
C THR A 100 -8.20 10.30 -6.82
N MET A 101 -8.64 9.98 -8.04
CA MET A 101 -7.95 9.03 -8.92
C MET A 101 -6.54 9.51 -9.29
N LEU A 102 -6.40 10.76 -9.72
CA LEU A 102 -5.10 11.34 -10.09
C LEU A 102 -4.15 11.34 -8.89
N PHE A 103 -4.64 11.76 -7.71
CA PHE A 103 -3.83 11.80 -6.49
C PHE A 103 -3.31 10.41 -6.10
N ALA A 104 -4.15 9.38 -6.24
CA ALA A 104 -3.76 8.00 -5.99
C ALA A 104 -2.69 7.52 -6.99
N TYR A 105 -2.84 7.80 -8.29
CA TYR A 105 -1.85 7.41 -9.29
C TYR A 105 -0.54 8.17 -9.16
N THR A 106 -0.58 9.51 -9.06
CA THR A 106 0.64 10.33 -8.93
C THR A 106 1.35 10.06 -7.61
N GLY A 107 0.59 9.93 -6.51
CA GLY A 107 1.13 9.60 -5.20
C GLY A 107 1.75 8.20 -5.19
N GLY A 108 1.09 7.22 -5.79
CA GLY A 108 1.59 5.86 -5.90
C GLY A 108 2.88 5.76 -6.71
N TRP A 109 2.94 6.43 -7.85
CA TRP A 109 4.14 6.50 -8.68
C TRP A 109 5.29 7.20 -7.95
N PHE A 110 5.03 8.35 -7.32
CA PHE A 110 6.06 9.12 -6.61
C PHE A 110 6.62 8.37 -5.39
N LEU A 111 5.77 7.69 -4.61
CA LEU A 111 6.22 6.87 -3.49
C LEU A 111 7.04 5.66 -3.92
N LYS A 112 6.63 5.02 -5.03
CA LYS A 112 7.34 3.87 -5.58
C LYS A 112 8.72 4.26 -6.11
N GLU A 113 8.78 5.32 -6.92
CA GLU A 113 9.99 5.68 -7.68
C GLU A 113 10.94 6.58 -6.90
N LYS A 114 10.43 7.60 -6.20
CA LYS A 114 11.28 8.62 -5.55
C LYS A 114 11.67 8.28 -4.12
N TYR A 115 10.76 7.65 -3.37
CA TYR A 115 10.97 7.37 -1.95
C TYR A 115 11.27 5.91 -1.64
N ASN A 116 11.40 5.04 -2.65
CA ASN A 116 11.66 3.60 -2.50
C ASN A 116 10.63 2.84 -1.63
N PHE A 117 9.46 3.42 -1.37
CA PHE A 117 8.38 2.76 -0.64
C PHE A 117 7.54 1.89 -1.57
N LYS A 118 8.15 0.85 -2.15
CA LYS A 118 7.55 -0.01 -3.19
C LYS A 118 6.14 -0.50 -2.84
N LYS A 119 5.96 -1.11 -1.65
CA LYS A 119 4.68 -1.66 -1.21
C LYS A 119 3.57 -0.60 -1.08
N LEU A 120 3.91 0.58 -0.57
CA LEU A 120 2.94 1.65 -0.37
C LEU A 120 2.58 2.31 -1.71
N GLY A 121 3.57 2.51 -2.59
CA GLY A 121 3.33 2.99 -3.95
C GLY A 121 2.44 2.05 -4.76
N GLU A 122 2.69 0.75 -4.69
CA GLU A 122 1.85 -0.29 -5.31
C GLU A 122 0.41 -0.27 -4.77
N ALA A 123 0.23 -0.12 -3.46
CA ALA A 123 -1.09 -0.02 -2.84
C ALA A 123 -1.85 1.23 -3.31
N LEU A 124 -1.17 2.38 -3.45
CA LEU A 124 -1.78 3.61 -3.96
C LEU A 124 -2.16 3.50 -5.45
N LEU A 125 -1.32 2.86 -6.26
CA LEU A 125 -1.64 2.58 -7.67
C LEU A 125 -2.87 1.65 -7.79
N LEU A 126 -2.96 0.62 -6.94
CA LEU A 126 -4.14 -0.24 -6.86
C LEU A 126 -5.40 0.56 -6.44
N LEU A 127 -5.26 1.44 -5.45
CA LEU A 127 -6.35 2.32 -5.01
C LEU A 127 -6.82 3.25 -6.13
N GLY A 128 -5.89 3.78 -6.94
CA GLY A 128 -6.21 4.54 -8.15
C GLY A 128 -7.02 3.72 -9.16
N LEU A 129 -6.64 2.46 -9.39
CA LEU A 129 -7.34 1.55 -10.30
C LEU A 129 -8.75 1.18 -9.81
N ILE A 130 -8.93 0.98 -8.50
CA ILE A 130 -10.25 0.77 -7.91
C ILE A 130 -11.12 2.03 -8.02
N THR A 131 -10.52 3.20 -7.76
CA THR A 131 -11.21 4.50 -7.88
C THR A 131 -11.65 4.76 -9.31
N TYR A 132 -10.81 4.43 -10.30
CA TYR A 132 -11.17 4.48 -11.73
C TYR A 132 -12.39 3.63 -12.05
N GLY A 133 -12.40 2.35 -11.62
CA GLY A 133 -13.55 1.46 -11.77
C GLY A 133 -14.82 2.01 -11.14
N ALA A 134 -14.75 2.41 -9.87
CA ALA A 134 -15.88 3.00 -9.16
C ALA A 134 -16.40 4.27 -9.85
N SER A 135 -15.51 5.09 -10.40
CA SER A 135 -15.86 6.32 -11.11
C SER A 135 -16.67 6.05 -12.39
N ILE A 136 -16.39 4.95 -13.10
CA ILE A 136 -17.17 4.54 -14.28
C ILE A 136 -18.62 4.29 -13.90
N PHE A 137 -18.86 3.44 -12.89
CA PHE A 137 -20.22 3.09 -12.46
C PHE A 137 -20.96 4.29 -11.86
N LEU A 138 -20.28 5.09 -11.03
CA LEU A 138 -20.90 6.25 -10.42
C LEU A 138 -21.26 7.30 -11.47
N THR A 139 -20.44 7.46 -12.51
CA THR A 139 -20.74 8.35 -13.64
C THR A 139 -21.91 7.83 -14.46
N ALA A 140 -21.95 6.53 -14.76
CA ALA A 140 -23.09 5.92 -15.44
C ALA A 140 -24.40 6.16 -14.68
N GLN A 141 -24.38 6.01 -13.34
CA GLN A 141 -25.51 6.30 -12.48
C GLN A 141 -25.89 7.79 -12.51
N MET A 142 -24.92 8.71 -12.40
CA MET A 142 -25.19 10.17 -12.41
C MET A 142 -25.84 10.68 -13.69
N PHE A 143 -25.54 10.04 -14.84
CA PHE A 143 -26.10 10.41 -16.14
C PHE A 143 -27.27 9.52 -16.57
N ASN A 144 -27.74 8.60 -15.73
CA ASN A 144 -28.80 7.64 -16.05
C ASN A 144 -28.50 6.89 -17.37
N VAL A 145 -27.23 6.55 -17.61
CA VAL A 145 -26.80 5.86 -18.83
C VAL A 145 -27.40 4.46 -18.80
N ARG A 146 -28.23 4.13 -19.79
CA ARG A 146 -28.77 2.78 -19.99
C ARG A 146 -27.73 1.89 -20.69
N ALA A 147 -26.56 1.75 -20.06
CA ALA A 147 -25.52 0.81 -20.49
C ALA A 147 -25.73 -0.55 -19.83
N ASN A 148 -25.26 -1.62 -20.47
CA ASN A 148 -25.24 -2.91 -19.82
C ASN A 148 -24.14 -2.90 -18.75
N TRP A 149 -24.42 -3.46 -17.58
CA TRP A 149 -23.44 -3.51 -16.49
C TRP A 149 -22.10 -4.16 -16.88
N PRO A 150 -22.00 -5.17 -17.79
CA PRO A 150 -20.71 -5.72 -18.21
C PRO A 150 -19.81 -4.73 -18.95
N ASP A 151 -20.40 -3.75 -19.63
CA ASP A 151 -19.66 -2.73 -20.40
C ASP A 151 -18.82 -1.84 -19.48
N GLY A 152 -19.30 -1.58 -18.25
CA GLY A 152 -18.53 -0.88 -17.23
C GLY A 152 -17.28 -1.66 -16.80
N PHE A 153 -17.38 -2.99 -16.69
CA PHE A 153 -16.23 -3.85 -16.36
C PHE A 153 -15.22 -3.93 -17.51
N ILE A 154 -15.67 -3.84 -18.76
CA ILE A 154 -14.77 -3.76 -19.93
C ILE A 154 -13.97 -2.45 -19.91
N LEU A 155 -14.63 -1.32 -19.66
CA LEU A 155 -13.95 -0.02 -19.52
C LEU A 155 -12.97 -0.02 -18.33
N TRP A 156 -13.33 -0.69 -17.24
CA TRP A 156 -12.43 -0.87 -16.11
C TRP A 156 -11.22 -1.73 -16.49
N MET A 157 -11.45 -2.83 -17.22
CA MET A 157 -10.40 -3.71 -17.71
C MET A 157 -9.40 -2.97 -18.60
N PHE A 158 -9.85 -2.08 -19.50
CA PHE A 158 -8.95 -1.25 -20.30
C PHE A 158 -8.00 -0.39 -19.46
N GLY A 159 -8.50 0.21 -18.38
CA GLY A 159 -7.65 0.95 -17.44
C GLY A 159 -6.66 0.05 -16.70
N SER A 160 -7.07 -1.17 -16.34
CA SER A 160 -6.19 -2.17 -15.72
C SER A 160 -5.08 -2.61 -16.69
N ILE A 161 -5.39 -2.82 -17.97
CA ILE A 161 -4.42 -3.15 -19.02
C ILE A 161 -3.41 -2.01 -19.18
N ALA A 162 -3.88 -0.75 -19.26
CA ALA A 162 -2.99 0.40 -19.37
C ALA A 162 -2.01 0.48 -18.19
N LEU A 163 -2.49 0.20 -16.96
CA LEU A 163 -1.64 0.20 -15.77
C LEU A 163 -0.67 -0.98 -15.73
N THR A 164 -1.10 -2.16 -16.16
CA THR A 164 -0.23 -3.32 -16.35
C THR A 164 0.90 -3.04 -17.34
N LEU A 165 0.60 -2.38 -18.46
CA LEU A 165 1.62 -2.05 -19.46
C LEU A 165 2.57 -0.96 -18.96
N ALA A 166 2.06 -0.03 -18.16
CA ALA A 166 2.85 1.05 -17.57
C ALA A 166 3.67 0.60 -16.34
N THR A 167 3.34 -0.53 -15.72
CA THR A 167 3.96 -0.97 -14.46
C THR A 167 4.19 -2.48 -14.41
N ASP A 168 5.39 -2.91 -14.01
CA ASP A 168 5.73 -4.34 -13.89
C ASP A 168 5.06 -5.08 -12.71
N ILE A 169 3.95 -4.56 -12.19
CA ILE A 169 3.29 -5.06 -10.97
C ILE A 169 2.36 -6.23 -11.34
N PHE A 170 2.65 -7.42 -10.82
CA PHE A 170 1.88 -8.64 -11.11
C PHE A 170 0.41 -8.55 -10.68
N LEU A 171 0.10 -7.79 -9.62
CA LEU A 171 -1.23 -7.70 -9.06
C LEU A 171 -2.27 -7.18 -10.06
N PHE A 172 -1.86 -6.29 -10.97
CA PHE A 172 -2.76 -5.72 -11.97
C PHE A 172 -3.11 -6.70 -13.09
N ASN A 173 -2.23 -7.67 -13.39
CA ASN A 173 -2.54 -8.75 -14.33
C ASN A 173 -3.70 -9.63 -13.86
N TYR A 174 -3.66 -10.03 -12.58
CA TYR A 174 -4.74 -10.82 -11.99
C TYR A 174 -6.06 -10.05 -12.02
N LEU A 175 -6.01 -8.75 -11.71
CA LEU A 175 -7.21 -7.90 -11.75
C LEU A 175 -7.78 -7.77 -13.18
N THR A 176 -6.93 -7.60 -14.20
CA THR A 176 -7.35 -7.60 -15.61
C THR A 176 -8.07 -8.89 -16.00
N VAL A 177 -7.54 -10.06 -15.60
CA VAL A 177 -8.17 -11.35 -15.89
C VAL A 177 -9.52 -11.47 -15.17
N ILE A 178 -9.59 -11.08 -13.90
CA ILE A 178 -10.84 -11.11 -13.12
C ILE A 178 -11.90 -10.22 -13.77
N LEU A 179 -11.55 -9.00 -14.13
CA LEU A 179 -12.46 -8.05 -14.80
C LEU A 179 -12.94 -8.60 -16.16
N GLY A 180 -12.03 -9.20 -16.94
CA GLY A 180 -12.36 -9.83 -18.22
C GLY A 180 -13.32 -11.01 -18.07
N VAL A 181 -13.12 -11.87 -17.06
CA VAL A 181 -14.02 -12.99 -16.77
C VAL A 181 -15.39 -12.50 -16.31
N ILE A 182 -15.46 -11.48 -15.46
CA ILE A 182 -16.73 -10.87 -15.02
C ILE A 182 -17.50 -10.32 -16.22
N ALA A 183 -16.82 -9.58 -17.11
CA ALA A 183 -17.43 -9.06 -18.33
C ALA A 183 -17.92 -10.18 -19.27
N PHE A 184 -17.12 -11.23 -19.43
CA PHE A 184 -17.45 -12.38 -20.26
C PHE A 184 -18.69 -13.14 -19.75
N ILE A 185 -18.80 -13.39 -18.44
CA ILE A 185 -19.96 -14.06 -17.85
C ILE A 185 -21.20 -13.15 -17.90
N GLY A 186 -21.00 -11.85 -17.72
CA GLY A 186 -22.09 -10.89 -17.65
C GLY A 186 -22.84 -10.66 -18.97
N HIS A 187 -22.12 -10.64 -20.09
CA HIS A 187 -22.74 -10.38 -21.40
C HIS A 187 -23.81 -11.42 -21.77
N PRO A 188 -23.56 -12.75 -21.69
CA PRO A 188 -24.58 -13.78 -21.92
C PRO A 188 -25.82 -13.64 -21.05
N ILE A 189 -25.67 -13.24 -19.78
CA ILE A 189 -26.80 -13.05 -18.85
C ILE A 189 -27.68 -11.89 -19.32
N VAL A 190 -27.09 -10.77 -19.71
CA VAL A 190 -27.83 -9.60 -20.22
C VAL A 190 -28.51 -9.90 -21.56
N ILE A 191 -27.87 -10.70 -22.42
CA ILE A 191 -28.44 -11.17 -23.69
C ILE A 191 -29.64 -12.09 -23.46
N PHE A 192 -29.55 -12.99 -22.47
CA PHE A 192 -30.63 -13.91 -22.10
C PHE A 192 -31.85 -13.18 -21.50
N ASP A 193 -31.64 -12.15 -20.67
CA ASP A 193 -32.74 -11.30 -20.18
C ASP A 193 -33.42 -10.49 -21.30
N ARG A 194 -32.70 -10.22 -22.41
CA ARG A 194 -33.21 -9.51 -23.59
C ARG A 194 -33.54 -10.44 -24.77
N PHE A 195 -33.92 -11.69 -24.51
CA PHE A 195 -34.21 -12.74 -25.52
C PHE A 195 -35.33 -12.42 -26.55
N SER A 196 -35.78 -11.16 -26.68
CA SER A 196 -36.69 -10.69 -27.72
C SER A 196 -36.00 -9.90 -28.85
N SER A 197 -34.69 -9.62 -28.76
CA SER A 197 -33.97 -8.85 -29.79
C SER A 197 -32.68 -9.56 -30.21
N HIS A 198 -32.73 -10.22 -31.38
CA HIS A 198 -31.58 -10.91 -31.98
C HIS A 198 -30.58 -9.89 -32.53
N ASP A 199 -29.60 -9.48 -31.71
CA ASP A 199 -28.42 -8.74 -32.18
C ASP A 199 -27.16 -9.64 -32.10
N PRO A 200 -26.74 -10.28 -33.21
CA PRO A 200 -25.59 -11.17 -33.28
C PRO A 200 -24.25 -10.53 -32.85
N PHE A 201 -24.16 -9.20 -32.89
CA PHE A 201 -22.96 -8.40 -32.63
C PHE A 201 -22.50 -8.46 -31.15
N LEU A 202 -23.43 -8.72 -30.22
CA LEU A 202 -23.13 -8.74 -28.77
C LEU A 202 -22.42 -10.03 -28.33
N LEU A 203 -22.76 -11.18 -28.93
CA LEU A 203 -22.06 -12.45 -28.69
C LEU A 203 -20.63 -12.42 -29.24
N THR A 204 -20.42 -11.83 -30.41
CA THR A 204 -19.09 -11.72 -31.03
C THR A 204 -18.13 -10.90 -30.16
N SER A 205 -18.63 -9.83 -29.55
CA SER A 205 -17.87 -8.94 -28.66
C SER A 205 -17.35 -9.66 -27.40
N SER A 206 -18.13 -10.60 -26.84
CA SER A 206 -17.78 -11.32 -25.62
C SER A 206 -16.66 -12.35 -25.82
N PHE A 207 -16.71 -13.11 -26.92
CA PHE A 207 -15.63 -14.03 -27.27
C PHE A 207 -14.34 -13.28 -27.66
N LEU A 208 -14.46 -12.15 -28.37
CA LEU A 208 -13.33 -11.27 -28.68
C LEU A 208 -12.66 -10.72 -27.41
N LEU A 209 -13.45 -10.34 -26.40
CA LEU A 209 -12.92 -9.89 -25.10
C LEU A 209 -12.19 -11.00 -24.35
N LEU A 210 -12.75 -12.21 -24.33
CA LEU A 210 -12.10 -13.36 -23.71
C LEU A 210 -10.78 -13.70 -24.41
N VAL A 211 -10.77 -13.72 -25.74
CA VAL A 211 -9.56 -13.92 -26.54
C VAL A 211 -8.55 -12.81 -26.26
N SER A 212 -8.95 -11.53 -26.29
CA SER A 212 -8.07 -10.39 -26.00
C SER A 212 -7.45 -10.47 -24.59
N THR A 213 -8.25 -10.83 -23.59
CA THR A 213 -7.80 -10.97 -22.20
C THR A 213 -6.77 -12.09 -22.07
N ILE A 214 -7.03 -13.25 -22.70
CA ILE A 214 -6.10 -14.39 -22.73
C ILE A 214 -4.83 -14.02 -23.49
N THR A 215 -4.94 -13.37 -24.65
CA THR A 215 -3.78 -12.95 -25.45
C THR A 215 -2.89 -11.97 -24.68
N LEU A 216 -3.47 -10.99 -23.99
CA LEU A 216 -2.71 -10.05 -23.16
C LEU A 216 -2.05 -10.72 -21.96
N PHE A 217 -2.76 -11.63 -21.29
CA PHE A 217 -2.18 -12.43 -20.22
C PHE A 217 -0.98 -13.27 -20.72
N LEU A 218 -1.12 -13.90 -21.88
CA LEU A 218 -0.03 -14.66 -22.50
C LEU A 218 1.14 -13.77 -22.92
N ILE A 219 0.89 -12.61 -23.52
CA ILE A 219 1.93 -11.63 -23.89
C ILE A 219 2.69 -11.19 -22.64
N ALA A 220 1.98 -10.78 -21.58
CA ALA A 220 2.58 -10.39 -20.31
C ALA A 220 3.39 -11.54 -19.68
N PHE A 221 2.90 -12.78 -19.78
CA PHE A 221 3.61 -13.97 -19.31
C PHE A 221 4.88 -14.27 -20.13
N PHE A 222 4.82 -14.20 -21.46
CA PHE A 222 5.93 -14.52 -22.36
C PHE A 222 7.04 -13.47 -22.37
N ILE A 223 6.69 -12.17 -22.39
CA ILE A 223 7.67 -11.08 -22.27
C ILE A 223 8.49 -11.28 -20.99
N ARG A 224 7.83 -11.65 -19.90
CA ARG A 224 8.49 -11.81 -18.61
C ARG A 224 9.31 -13.09 -18.49
N LYS A 225 8.87 -14.18 -19.12
CA LYS A 225 9.71 -15.39 -19.25
C LYS A 225 11.03 -15.05 -19.96
N LYS A 226 11.00 -14.20 -20.99
CA LYS A 226 12.22 -13.74 -21.67
C LYS A 226 13.10 -12.85 -20.80
N VAL A 227 12.54 -11.89 -20.05
CA VAL A 227 13.31 -11.00 -19.17
C VAL A 227 13.99 -11.77 -18.03
N LYS A 228 13.30 -12.75 -17.43
CA LYS A 228 13.88 -13.56 -16.35
C LYS A 228 15.02 -14.47 -16.84
N ILE A 229 14.90 -15.02 -18.05
CA ILE A 229 15.95 -15.84 -18.68
C ILE A 229 17.20 -14.99 -18.98
N SER A 230 17.04 -13.73 -19.39
CA SER A 230 18.19 -12.86 -19.65
C SER A 230 18.87 -12.33 -18.38
N GLU A 231 18.25 -12.37 -17.20
CA GLU A 231 18.95 -12.07 -15.95
C GLU A 231 19.77 -13.27 -15.46
N GLU A 232 19.27 -14.50 -15.65
CA GLU A 232 19.98 -15.74 -15.30
C GLU A 232 21.17 -16.05 -16.24
N GLU A 233 21.23 -15.47 -17.44
CA GLU A 233 22.33 -15.67 -18.40
C GLU A 233 23.53 -14.72 -18.16
N TYR A 234 23.39 -13.74 -17.26
CA TYR A 234 24.43 -12.75 -16.93
C TYR A 234 24.97 -12.88 -15.48
N TYR A 235 24.53 -13.89 -14.72
CA TYR A 235 25.07 -14.27 -13.40
C TYR A 235 25.67 -15.68 -13.46
#